data_AF-A0A2D8GDC1-F1
#
_entry.id   AF-A0A2D8GDC1-F1
#
_cell.length_a   1.000
_cell.length_b   1.000
_cell.length_c   1.000
_cell.angle_alpha   90.00
_cell.angle_beta   90.00
_cell.angle_gamma   90.00
#
_symmetry.space_group_name_H-M   'P 1'
#
loop_
_entity.id
_entity.type
_entity.pdbx_description
1 polymer ?
#
loop_
_entity_poly.entity_id
_entity_poly.type
_entity_poly.pdbx_seq_one_letter_code
_entity_poly.pdbx_strand_id
1 'polypeptide(L)'
;MRRAFGKTIVSLADKDPNIFLISGDVEQEMDEYKAKYPDRYLNVGLCEQSMISMAAGMALEGLRPVVYSITPFLIERPFEQIKIDIDENNLPVMLVGQADYPTHGPTHRPLNPEILVSMLKNTMGYFPRNLMEAEKAMLDAYLMRTPSIISLKKDGLPFL
;
A
#
# COMPACT_ATOMS: atom_id res chain seq x y z
N MET A 1 -3.49 -6.33 11.70
CA MET A 1 -2.95 -6.78 10.39
C MET A 1 -1.58 -6.20 10.04
N ARG A 2 -1.14 -5.06 10.62
CA ARG A 2 0.20 -4.50 10.40
C ARG A 2 1.37 -5.48 10.58
N ARG A 3 1.33 -6.32 11.62
CA ARG A 3 2.35 -7.37 11.83
C ARG A 3 2.41 -8.39 10.69
N ALA A 4 1.26 -8.72 10.10
CA ALA A 4 1.23 -9.60 8.93
C ALA A 4 1.90 -8.91 7.74
N PHE A 5 1.64 -7.60 7.55
CA PHE A 5 2.33 -6.81 6.54
C PHE A 5 3.86 -6.83 6.74
N GLY A 6 4.36 -6.46 7.92
CA GLY A 6 5.80 -6.39 8.20
C GLY A 6 6.53 -7.70 7.92
N LYS A 7 5.97 -8.84 8.38
CA LYS A 7 6.55 -10.17 8.11
C LYS A 7 6.48 -10.55 6.64
N THR A 8 5.34 -10.28 5.98
CA THR A 8 5.11 -10.68 4.59
C THR A 8 6.00 -9.90 3.64
N ILE A 9 6.16 -8.58 3.84
CA ILE A 9 6.99 -7.76 2.96
C ILE A 9 8.47 -8.17 3.03
N VAL A 10 8.98 -8.51 4.22
CA VAL A 10 10.34 -9.04 4.37
C VAL A 10 10.48 -10.38 3.63
N SER A 11 9.56 -11.32 3.85
CA SER A 11 9.57 -12.63 3.17
C SER A 11 9.52 -12.52 1.63
N LEU A 12 8.78 -11.54 1.11
CA LEU A 12 8.76 -11.25 -0.32
C LEU A 12 10.08 -10.64 -0.80
N ALA A 13 10.63 -9.66 -0.07
CA ALA A 13 11.86 -8.98 -0.43
C ALA A 13 13.13 -9.85 -0.31
N ASP A 14 13.07 -10.91 0.49
CA ASP A 14 14.07 -11.99 0.53
C ASP A 14 14.19 -12.73 -0.81
N LYS A 15 13.11 -12.76 -1.59
CA LYS A 15 13.00 -13.54 -2.83
C LYS A 15 13.01 -12.66 -4.08
N ASP A 16 12.66 -11.38 -3.94
CA ASP A 16 12.58 -10.44 -5.04
C ASP A 16 13.44 -9.19 -4.76
N PRO A 17 14.59 -9.04 -5.46
CA PRO A 17 15.45 -7.88 -5.30
C PRO A 17 14.77 -6.57 -5.77
N ASN A 18 13.72 -6.65 -6.58
CA ASN A 18 13.05 -5.49 -7.17
C ASN A 18 12.00 -4.86 -6.25
N ILE A 19 11.68 -5.47 -5.11
CA ILE A 19 10.75 -4.88 -4.14
C ILE A 19 11.41 -3.71 -3.44
N PHE A 20 10.77 -2.55 -3.52
CA PHE A 20 11.12 -1.33 -2.78
C PHE A 20 9.95 -0.95 -1.87
N LEU A 21 10.24 -0.65 -0.61
CA LEU A 21 9.26 -0.18 0.36
C LEU A 21 9.31 1.35 0.46
N ILE A 22 8.18 2.00 0.24
CA ILE A 22 8.05 3.46 0.23
C ILE A 22 7.05 3.87 1.31
N SER A 23 7.36 4.89 2.10
CA SER A 23 6.45 5.44 3.11
C SER A 23 6.49 6.97 3.16
N GLY A 24 5.42 7.59 3.65
CA GLY A 24 5.38 9.02 3.96
C GLY A 24 5.25 9.28 5.46
N ASP A 25 6.35 9.15 6.21
CA ASP A 25 6.42 9.28 7.68
C ASP A 25 5.48 8.35 8.48
N VAL A 26 5.06 7.23 7.88
CA VAL A 26 4.27 6.18 8.51
C VAL A 26 5.07 4.88 8.48
N GLU A 27 5.78 4.57 9.57
CA GLU A 27 6.83 3.53 9.57
C GLU A 27 6.53 2.31 10.47
N GLN A 28 5.28 2.10 10.91
CA GLN A 28 4.98 0.99 11.83
C GLN A 28 5.20 -0.38 11.17
N GLU A 29 5.87 -1.29 11.89
CA GLU A 29 6.15 -2.67 11.46
C GLU A 29 7.11 -2.79 10.25
N MET A 30 7.99 -1.79 10.07
CA MET A 30 9.00 -1.77 8.98
C MET A 30 10.45 -1.99 9.43
N ASP A 31 10.71 -2.03 10.75
CA ASP A 31 12.07 -2.04 11.31
C ASP A 31 12.95 -3.15 10.73
N GLU A 32 12.40 -4.37 10.59
CA GLU A 32 13.12 -5.52 10.03
C GLU A 32 13.46 -5.31 8.55
N TYR A 33 12.53 -4.78 7.76
CA TYR A 33 12.78 -4.46 6.34
C TYR A 33 13.87 -3.40 6.22
N LYS A 34 13.78 -2.32 7.00
CA LYS A 34 14.77 -1.22 7.00
C LYS A 34 16.16 -1.71 7.40
N ALA A 35 16.25 -2.59 8.40
CA ALA A 35 17.52 -3.13 8.85
C ALA A 35 18.16 -4.07 7.81
N LYS A 36 17.36 -4.87 7.11
CA LYS A 36 17.85 -5.85 6.14
C LYS A 36 18.10 -5.26 4.75
N TYR A 37 17.30 -4.26 4.36
CA TYR A 37 17.28 -3.68 3.01
C TYR A 37 17.28 -2.15 3.03
N PRO A 38 18.27 -1.51 3.67
CA PRO A 38 18.31 -0.05 3.80
C PRO A 38 18.29 0.67 2.45
N ASP A 39 18.94 0.11 1.42
CA ASP A 39 19.00 0.70 0.07
C ASP A 39 17.71 0.52 -0.74
N ARG A 40 16.74 -0.24 -0.22
CA ARG A 40 15.43 -0.49 -0.87
C ARG A 40 14.26 0.09 -0.08
N TYR A 41 14.56 0.92 0.92
CA TYR A 41 13.58 1.64 1.71
C TYR A 41 13.66 3.15 1.43
N LEU A 42 12.53 3.76 1.12
CA LEU A 42 12.43 5.19 0.84
C LEU A 42 11.37 5.83 1.73
N ASN A 43 11.78 6.77 2.58
CA ASN A 43 10.84 7.70 3.22
C ASN A 43 10.83 9.02 2.44
N VAL A 44 9.68 9.38 1.89
CA VAL A 44 9.49 10.58 1.07
C VAL A 44 8.77 11.71 1.80
N GLY A 45 8.54 11.56 3.11
CA GLY A 45 7.83 12.52 3.94
C GLY A 45 6.34 12.65 3.56
N LEU A 46 5.73 13.75 4.00
CA LEU A 46 4.30 14.04 3.82
C LEU A 46 3.96 14.58 2.41
N CYS A 47 4.34 13.82 1.37
CA CYS A 47 4.19 14.19 -0.05
C CYS A 47 3.41 13.12 -0.83
N GLU A 48 2.16 12.84 -0.47
CA GLU A 48 1.47 11.64 -0.96
C GLU A 48 1.28 11.60 -2.49
N GLN A 49 0.99 12.73 -3.14
CA GLN A 49 0.90 12.77 -4.61
C GLN A 49 2.24 12.40 -5.25
N SER A 50 3.32 13.04 -4.83
CA SER A 50 4.67 12.78 -5.34
C SER A 50 5.11 11.33 -5.05
N MET A 51 4.75 10.79 -3.88
CA MET A 51 5.02 9.41 -3.50
C MET A 51 4.40 8.41 -4.48
N ILE A 52 3.14 8.62 -4.85
CA ILE A 52 2.42 7.76 -5.80
C ILE A 52 3.00 7.86 -7.20
N SER A 53 3.24 9.06 -7.72
CA SER A 53 3.84 9.25 -9.05
C SER A 53 5.28 8.71 -9.11
N MET A 54 6.06 8.85 -8.03
CA MET A 54 7.39 8.25 -7.91
C MET A 54 7.31 6.72 -7.97
N ALA A 55 6.38 6.10 -7.25
CA ALA A 55 6.16 4.66 -7.32
C ALA A 55 5.76 4.22 -8.74
N ALA A 56 4.90 4.96 -9.43
CA ALA A 56 4.59 4.68 -10.84
C ALA A 56 5.84 4.69 -11.72
N GLY A 57 6.69 5.73 -11.60
CA GLY A 57 7.97 5.81 -12.31
C GLY A 57 8.90 4.62 -12.02
N MET A 58 9.03 4.24 -10.75
CA MET A 58 9.83 3.07 -10.36
C MET A 58 9.30 1.77 -10.99
N ALA A 59 7.98 1.60 -11.05
CA ALA A 59 7.36 0.44 -11.67
C ALA A 59 7.58 0.38 -13.19
N LEU A 60 7.61 1.53 -13.87
CA LEU A 60 7.96 1.64 -15.29
C LEU A 60 9.40 1.19 -15.56
N GLU A 61 10.32 1.44 -14.62
CA GLU A 61 11.72 0.97 -14.68
C GLU A 61 11.90 -0.49 -14.24
N GLY A 62 10.81 -1.24 -14.08
CA GLY A 62 10.84 -2.68 -13.76
C GLY A 62 10.97 -3.00 -12.27
N LEU A 63 10.96 -1.99 -11.39
CA LEU A 63 10.89 -2.20 -9.94
C LEU A 63 9.48 -2.60 -9.51
N ARG A 64 9.36 -2.99 -8.23
CA ARG A 64 8.10 -3.47 -7.63
C ARG A 64 7.79 -2.69 -6.35
N PRO A 65 7.29 -1.46 -6.49
CA PRO A 65 7.10 -0.57 -5.37
C PRO A 65 5.93 -1.04 -4.49
N VAL A 66 6.15 -1.02 -3.19
CA VAL A 66 5.14 -1.20 -2.16
C VAL A 66 5.05 0.10 -1.38
N VAL A 67 3.95 0.83 -1.53
CA VAL A 67 3.72 2.11 -0.86
C VAL A 67 2.87 1.86 0.38
N TYR A 68 3.32 2.33 1.54
CA TYR A 68 2.61 2.17 2.80
C TYR A 68 2.28 3.51 3.44
N SER A 69 1.01 3.70 3.79
CA SER A 69 0.53 4.90 4.48
C SER A 69 -0.81 4.66 5.18
N ILE A 70 -1.44 5.72 5.68
CA ILE A 70 -2.79 5.72 6.23
C ILE A 70 -3.79 5.77 5.07
N THR A 71 -4.85 4.95 5.10
CA THR A 71 -5.76 4.72 3.96
C THR A 71 -6.27 6.00 3.26
N PRO A 72 -6.85 7.00 3.95
CA PRO A 72 -7.25 8.25 3.29
C PRO A 72 -6.09 9.02 2.67
N PHE A 73 -4.90 9.00 3.27
CA PHE A 73 -3.72 9.68 2.73
C PHE A 73 -3.14 8.93 1.53
N LEU A 74 -3.26 7.60 1.54
CA LEU A 74 -2.82 6.74 0.46
C LEU A 74 -3.73 6.82 -0.76
N ILE A 75 -5.06 6.90 -0.58
CA ILE A 75 -6.03 6.76 -1.66
C ILE A 75 -6.69 8.10 -2.01
N GLU A 76 -7.21 8.83 -1.04
CA GLU A 76 -8.05 10.01 -1.30
C GLU A 76 -7.21 11.21 -1.72
N ARG A 77 -6.11 11.48 -1.02
CA ARG A 77 -5.21 12.61 -1.32
C ARG A 77 -4.57 12.51 -2.72
N PRO A 78 -4.03 11.36 -3.14
CA PRO A 78 -3.41 11.19 -4.46
C PRO A 78 -4.29 10.42 -5.44
N PHE A 79 -5.63 10.51 -5.34
CA PHE A 79 -6.54 9.69 -6.15
C PHE A 79 -6.32 9.88 -7.66
N GLU A 80 -6.01 11.11 -8.10
CA GLU A 80 -5.71 11.38 -9.50
C GLU A 80 -4.41 10.70 -9.96
N GLN A 81 -3.36 10.71 -9.14
CA GLN A 81 -2.09 10.03 -9.44
C GLN A 81 -2.28 8.51 -9.48
N ILE A 82 -3.10 7.94 -8.59
CA ILE A 82 -3.44 6.51 -8.65
C ILE A 82 -4.15 6.21 -9.98
N LYS A 83 -5.16 7.00 -10.34
CA LYS A 83 -5.94 6.79 -11.55
C LYS A 83 -5.07 6.91 -12.81
N ILE A 84 -4.31 7.99 -12.95
CA ILE A 84 -3.58 8.30 -14.19
C ILE A 84 -2.23 7.60 -14.25
N ASP A 85 -1.43 7.66 -13.18
CA ASP A 85 -0.05 7.18 -13.24
C ASP A 85 0.01 5.66 -13.07
N ILE A 86 -0.83 5.09 -12.20
CA ILE A 86 -0.81 3.66 -11.85
C ILE A 86 -1.87 2.84 -12.61
N ASP A 87 -3.15 3.20 -12.49
CA ASP A 87 -4.27 2.38 -12.96
C ASP A 87 -4.33 2.34 -14.49
N GLU A 88 -4.35 3.49 -15.18
CA GLU A 88 -4.39 3.57 -16.64
C GLU A 88 -3.19 2.86 -17.30
N ASN A 89 -2.03 2.86 -16.65
CA ASN A 89 -0.82 2.18 -17.13
C ASN A 89 -0.72 0.72 -16.65
N ASN A 90 -1.68 0.22 -15.86
CA ASN A 90 -1.70 -1.13 -15.30
C ASN A 90 -0.38 -1.52 -14.61
N LEU A 91 0.20 -0.60 -13.82
CA LEU A 91 1.52 -0.79 -13.23
C LEU A 91 1.47 -1.67 -11.97
N PRO A 92 2.47 -2.55 -11.74
CA PRO A 92 2.53 -3.46 -10.58
C PRO A 92 2.93 -2.75 -9.28
N VAL A 93 2.21 -1.69 -8.90
CA VAL A 93 2.38 -0.96 -7.65
C VAL A 93 1.41 -1.52 -6.61
N MET A 94 1.93 -1.90 -5.44
CA MET A 94 1.13 -2.36 -4.31
C MET A 94 0.96 -1.23 -3.29
N LEU A 95 -0.26 -0.74 -3.15
CA LEU A 95 -0.62 0.32 -2.21
C LEU A 95 -1.22 -0.31 -0.95
N VAL A 96 -0.57 -0.15 0.21
CA VAL A 96 -1.01 -0.73 1.49
C VAL A 96 -1.39 0.36 2.48
N GLY A 97 -2.69 0.50 2.73
CA GLY A 97 -3.27 1.51 3.62
C GLY A 97 -3.55 0.98 5.02
N GLN A 98 -3.43 1.83 6.04
CA GLN A 98 -3.92 1.57 7.40
C GLN A 98 -5.15 2.41 7.72
N ALA A 99 -6.26 1.76 8.10
CA ALA A 99 -7.54 2.42 8.42
C ALA A 99 -7.88 2.42 9.92
N ASP A 100 -6.88 2.37 10.81
CA ASP A 100 -7.05 2.23 12.27
C ASP A 100 -7.29 3.53 13.03
N TYR A 101 -7.50 4.65 12.33
CA TYR A 101 -7.59 5.98 12.93
C TYR A 101 -8.99 6.62 12.82
N PRO A 102 -10.10 5.88 12.99
CA PRO A 102 -11.44 6.42 12.73
C PRO A 102 -11.86 7.51 13.73
N THR A 103 -11.21 7.59 14.89
CA THR A 103 -11.48 8.59 15.95
C THR A 103 -10.62 9.84 15.84
N HIS A 104 -9.65 9.90 14.91
CA HIS A 104 -8.71 11.02 14.76
C HIS A 104 -9.29 12.18 13.92
N GLY A 105 -10.62 12.25 13.84
CA GLY A 105 -11.34 13.27 13.08
C GLY A 105 -11.57 12.89 11.61
N PRO A 106 -12.31 13.74 10.88
CA PRO A 106 -12.79 13.45 9.53
C PRO A 106 -11.65 13.27 8.52
N THR A 107 -10.47 13.83 8.78
CA THR A 107 -9.31 13.72 7.88
C THR A 107 -8.62 12.35 7.93
N HIS A 108 -8.80 11.59 9.01
CA HIS A 108 -8.18 10.26 9.20
C HIS A 108 -9.16 9.10 9.02
N ARG A 109 -10.46 9.41 8.87
CA ARG A 109 -11.50 8.44 8.55
C ARG A 109 -11.66 8.38 7.04
N PRO A 110 -11.37 7.24 6.39
CA PRO A 110 -11.62 7.12 4.95
C PRO A 110 -13.13 7.20 4.67
N LEU A 111 -13.49 7.79 3.54
CA LEU A 111 -14.88 7.94 3.10
C LEU A 111 -15.52 6.57 2.83
N ASN A 112 -15.06 5.90 1.78
CA ASN A 112 -15.37 4.51 1.48
C ASN A 112 -14.30 3.96 0.51
N PRO A 113 -13.27 3.27 1.01
CA PRO A 113 -12.18 2.82 0.16
C PRO A 113 -12.61 1.73 -0.83
N GLU A 114 -13.65 0.95 -0.53
CA GLU A 114 -14.18 -0.05 -1.47
C GLU A 114 -14.78 0.62 -2.71
N ILE A 115 -15.60 1.65 -2.52
CA ILE A 115 -16.18 2.42 -3.63
C ILE A 115 -15.08 3.15 -4.41
N LEU A 116 -14.12 3.77 -3.72
CA LEU A 116 -13.01 4.47 -4.39
C LEU A 116 -12.20 3.53 -5.29
N VAL A 117 -11.86 2.34 -4.80
CA VAL A 117 -11.13 1.34 -5.59
C VAL A 117 -12.00 0.80 -6.72
N SER A 118 -13.30 0.60 -6.52
CA SER A 118 -14.20 0.11 -7.58
C SER A 118 -14.37 1.06 -8.77
N MET A 119 -13.97 2.33 -8.63
CA MET A 119 -13.94 3.29 -9.73
C MET A 119 -12.73 3.12 -10.65
N LEU A 120 -11.70 2.39 -10.22
CA LEU A 120 -10.49 2.12 -10.98
C LEU A 120 -10.70 0.88 -11.86
N LYS A 121 -10.09 0.87 -13.06
CA LYS A 121 -10.35 -0.15 -14.07
C LYS A 121 -9.50 -1.40 -13.89
N ASN A 122 -8.22 -1.21 -13.56
CA ASN A 122 -7.22 -2.29 -13.52
C ASN A 122 -6.78 -2.63 -12.09
N THR A 123 -7.09 -1.77 -11.12
CA THR A 123 -6.64 -1.89 -9.74
C THR A 123 -7.47 -2.87 -8.93
N MET A 124 -6.80 -3.86 -8.33
CA MET A 124 -7.42 -4.86 -7.47
C MET A 124 -7.55 -4.34 -6.02
N GLY A 125 -8.76 -4.36 -5.48
CA GLY A 125 -9.04 -3.98 -4.09
C GLY A 125 -9.07 -5.18 -3.14
N TYR A 126 -8.35 -5.08 -2.02
CA TYR A 126 -8.32 -6.07 -0.95
C TYR A 126 -8.68 -5.44 0.39
N PHE A 127 -9.66 -6.03 1.07
CA PHE A 127 -10.20 -5.55 2.35
C PHE A 127 -10.19 -6.68 3.38
N PRO A 128 -8.99 -7.15 3.79
CA PRO A 128 -8.85 -8.31 4.67
C PRO A 128 -9.43 -8.03 6.06
N ARG A 129 -9.95 -9.07 6.69
CA ARG A 129 -10.61 -9.02 8.01
C ARG A 129 -9.74 -9.56 9.14
N ASN A 130 -8.70 -10.31 8.80
CA ASN A 130 -7.81 -10.97 9.76
C ASN A 130 -6.38 -11.09 9.19
N LEU A 131 -5.46 -11.58 10.02
CA LEU A 131 -4.04 -11.72 9.67
C LEU A 131 -3.81 -12.62 8.43
N MET A 132 -4.55 -13.73 8.33
CA MET A 132 -4.39 -14.71 7.25
C MET A 132 -4.86 -14.14 5.91
N GLU A 133 -5.99 -13.42 5.91
CA GLU A 133 -6.47 -12.73 4.72
C GLU A 133 -5.54 -11.61 4.28
N ALA A 134 -4.91 -10.88 5.22
CA ALA A 134 -3.95 -9.84 4.90
C ALA A 134 -2.69 -10.40 4.22
N GLU A 135 -2.14 -11.49 4.75
CA GLU A 135 -1.03 -12.20 4.13
C GLU A 135 -1.40 -12.70 2.73
N LYS A 136 -2.57 -13.36 2.59
CA LYS A 136 -3.06 -13.84 1.30
C LYS A 136 -3.23 -12.70 0.29
N ALA A 137 -3.80 -11.57 0.71
CA ALA A 137 -3.99 -10.40 -0.15
C ALA A 137 -2.64 -9.87 -0.68
N MET A 138 -1.62 -9.79 0.17
CA MET A 138 -0.29 -9.35 -0.25
C MET A 138 0.38 -10.35 -1.21
N LEU A 139 0.23 -11.65 -0.97
CA LEU A 139 0.76 -12.68 -1.87
C LEU A 139 0.05 -12.63 -3.23
N ASP A 140 -1.27 -12.47 -3.23
CA ASP A 140 -2.07 -12.38 -4.45
C ASP A 140 -1.70 -11.12 -5.26
N ALA A 141 -1.67 -9.95 -4.62
CA ALA A 141 -1.22 -8.70 -5.21
C ALA A 141 0.20 -8.80 -5.79
N TYR A 142 1.11 -9.47 -5.08
CA TYR A 142 2.46 -9.75 -5.58
C TYR A 142 2.45 -10.68 -6.80
N LEU A 143 1.64 -11.75 -6.82
CA LEU A 143 1.65 -12.69 -7.93
C LEU A 143 0.98 -12.14 -9.20
N MET A 144 -0.09 -11.36 -9.05
CA MET A 144 -0.90 -10.85 -10.16
C MET A 144 -0.18 -9.81 -11.01
N ARG A 145 0.79 -9.07 -10.44
CA ARG A 145 1.57 -8.03 -11.13
C ARG A 145 0.70 -6.96 -11.81
N THR A 146 -0.43 -6.66 -11.19
CA THR A 146 -1.34 -5.56 -11.54
C THR A 146 -1.35 -4.55 -10.38
N PRO A 147 -1.87 -3.33 -10.57
CA PRO A 147 -2.00 -2.40 -9.47
C PRO A 147 -2.94 -2.96 -8.42
N SER A 148 -2.63 -2.72 -7.15
CA SER A 148 -3.39 -3.26 -6.03
C SER A 148 -3.48 -2.28 -4.87
N ILE A 149 -4.63 -2.26 -4.21
CA ILE A 149 -4.88 -1.49 -3.00
C ILE A 149 -5.33 -2.45 -1.90
N ILE A 150 -4.58 -2.51 -0.82
CA ILE A 150 -4.84 -3.35 0.35
C ILE A 150 -5.13 -2.43 1.54
N SER A 151 -6.36 -2.40 2.04
CA SER A 151 -6.74 -1.59 3.19
C SER A 151 -6.77 -2.44 4.46
N LEU A 152 -5.72 -2.29 5.27
CA LEU A 152 -5.53 -3.02 6.51
C LEU A 152 -6.20 -2.33 7.70
N LYS A 153 -6.65 -3.14 8.64
CA LYS A 153 -7.19 -2.73 9.94
C LYS A 153 -6.60 -3.54 11.10
N LYS A 154 -6.83 -3.05 12.32
CA LYS A 154 -6.63 -3.76 13.57
C LYS A 154 -7.67 -4.86 13.64
N ASP A 155 -7.23 -6.00 14.14
CA ASP A 155 -8.08 -7.18 14.26
C ASP A 155 -9.32 -6.86 15.11
N GLY A 156 -10.50 -7.25 14.62
CA GLY A 156 -11.78 -7.02 15.31
C GLY A 156 -12.43 -5.63 15.16
N LEU A 157 -11.90 -4.71 14.34
CA LEU A 157 -12.60 -3.45 14.04
C LEU A 157 -13.56 -3.62 12.84
N PRO A 158 -14.84 -3.20 12.95
CA PRO A 158 -15.77 -3.27 11.82
C PRO A 158 -15.38 -2.30 10.68
N PHE A 159 -15.81 -2.63 9.46
CA PHE A 159 -15.94 -1.65 8.39
C PHE A 159 -17.21 -0.84 8.67
N LEU A 160 -17.01 0.44 9.04
CA LEU A 160 -18.07 1.44 9.12
C LEU A 160 -18.41 1.92 7.71
#